data_AF-A0A2Z3UU35-F1
#
_entry.id   AF-A0A2Z3UU35-F1
#
_cell.length_a   1.000
_cell.length_b   1.000
_cell.length_c   1.000
_cell.angle_alpha   90.00
_cell.angle_beta   90.00
_cell.angle_gamma   90.00
#
_symmetry.space_group_name_H-M   'P 1'
#
loop_
_entity.id
_entity.type
_entity.pdbx_description
1 polymer ?
#
loop_
_entity_poly.entity_id
_entity_poly.type
_entity_poly.pdbx_seq_one_letter_code
_entity_poly.pdbx_strand_id
1 'polypeptide(L)'
;MRNLVHGFGAAVPEPSAGVLTHDRGPSFSLGSDSPSGLASGRRPARTLMPVMVTEGDRLAWVTVAMRGKARPRIHTRPARRRSHRRDGAVSAAMVWRGR
;
A
#
# COMPACT_ATOMS: atom_id res chain seq x y z
N MET A 1 -6.90 -3.12 5.03
CA MET A 1 -5.58 -3.44 5.62
C MET A 1 -5.00 -2.20 6.31
N ARG A 2 -4.54 -2.31 7.55
CA ARG A 2 -3.90 -1.23 8.34
C ARG A 2 -2.57 -1.74 8.92
N ASN A 3 -1.61 -0.86 9.19
CA ASN A 3 -0.33 -1.16 9.84
C ASN A 3 0.09 -0.03 10.80
N LEU A 4 1.06 -0.26 11.68
CA LEU A 4 1.66 0.79 12.54
C LEU A 4 2.96 1.38 11.94
N VAL A 5 3.49 0.75 10.88
CA VAL A 5 4.85 0.94 10.31
C VAL A 5 5.91 0.41 11.30
N HIS A 6 7.07 -0.02 10.82
CA HIS A 6 8.05 -0.92 11.48
C HIS A 6 7.59 -1.67 12.76
N GLY A 7 7.01 -2.86 12.62
CA GLY A 7 6.63 -3.70 13.76
C GLY A 7 5.57 -3.04 14.66
N PHE A 8 5.99 -2.60 15.85
CA PHE A 8 5.14 -1.97 16.88
C PHE A 8 4.91 -0.46 16.66
N GLY A 9 5.26 0.10 15.51
CA GLY A 9 5.13 1.53 15.25
C GLY A 9 6.21 2.31 15.97
N ALA A 10 5.82 3.41 16.64
CA ALA A 10 6.77 4.23 17.39
C ALA A 10 7.14 3.61 18.75
N ALA A 11 6.48 2.50 19.13
CA ALA A 11 6.60 1.87 20.46
C ALA A 11 6.33 2.85 21.63
N VAL A 12 5.61 3.94 21.37
CA VAL A 12 5.11 4.87 22.39
C VAL A 12 3.66 4.49 22.70
N PRO A 13 3.40 3.83 23.85
CA PRO A 13 2.06 3.51 24.28
C PRO A 13 1.39 4.75 24.84
N GLU A 14 0.07 4.86 24.63
CA GLU A 14 -0.77 5.76 25.38
C GLU A 14 -1.38 4.94 26.55
N PRO A 15 -0.97 5.20 27.82
CA PRO A 15 -1.27 4.30 28.93
C PRO A 15 -2.76 4.21 29.29
N SER A 16 -3.54 5.26 29.04
CA SER A 16 -4.93 5.33 29.49
C SER A 16 -5.92 4.63 28.54
N ALA A 17 -5.66 4.66 27.23
CA ALA A 17 -6.48 4.04 26.20
C ALA A 17 -5.88 2.73 25.67
N GLY A 18 -4.67 2.35 26.07
CA GLY A 18 -4.04 1.08 25.70
C GLY A 18 -3.72 0.97 24.20
N VAL A 19 -3.47 2.10 23.54
CA VAL A 19 -3.16 2.15 22.11
C VAL A 19 -1.69 2.39 21.83
N LEU A 20 -1.17 1.78 20.77
CA LEU A 20 0.17 2.05 20.25
C LEU A 20 0.11 3.07 19.11
N THR A 21 1.06 4.00 19.12
CA THR A 21 1.22 5.01 18.08
C THR A 21 2.01 4.48 16.88
N HIS A 22 1.71 5.01 15.69
CA HIS A 22 2.33 4.59 14.44
C HIS A 22 3.57 5.45 14.13
N ASP A 23 4.59 4.89 13.48
CA ASP A 23 5.83 5.59 13.09
C ASP A 23 5.85 5.91 11.59
N ARG A 24 4.80 6.53 11.04
CA ARG A 24 4.76 6.84 9.59
C ARG A 24 5.65 8.00 9.16
N GLY A 25 6.20 8.76 10.12
CA GLY A 25 7.08 9.92 9.90
C GLY A 25 8.19 9.69 8.86
N PRO A 26 8.93 8.56 8.88
CA PRO A 26 10.01 8.28 7.92
C PRO A 26 9.57 8.12 6.45
N SER A 27 8.26 8.18 6.17
CA SER A 27 7.74 8.20 4.78
C SER A 27 7.67 9.61 4.19
N PHE A 28 7.95 10.65 4.98
CA PHE A 28 8.15 12.00 4.47
C PHE A 28 9.58 12.20 4.00
N SER A 29 9.76 13.10 3.05
CA SER A 29 11.05 13.62 2.63
C SER A 29 11.29 15.00 3.24
N LEU A 30 12.54 15.31 3.52
CA LEU A 30 13.00 16.64 3.94
C LEU A 30 13.56 17.46 2.76
N GLY A 31 13.64 16.88 1.57
CA GLY A 31 14.05 17.62 0.36
C GLY A 31 12.96 18.58 -0.09
N SER A 32 13.35 19.82 -0.40
CA SER A 32 12.44 20.91 -0.83
C SER A 32 11.57 20.52 -2.03
N ASP A 33 12.13 19.72 -2.94
CA ASP A 33 11.50 19.42 -4.24
C ASP A 33 10.79 18.06 -4.23
N SER A 34 10.70 17.40 -3.07
CA SER A 34 10.11 16.08 -2.99
C SER A 34 8.57 16.14 -3.03
N PRO A 35 7.91 15.32 -3.87
CA PRO A 35 6.46 15.18 -3.83
C PRO A 35 5.96 14.59 -2.49
N SER A 36 6.85 14.04 -1.66
CA SER A 36 6.55 13.56 -0.31
C SER A 36 7.09 14.48 0.80
N GLY A 37 7.30 15.77 0.50
CA GLY A 37 7.79 16.76 1.47
C GLY A 37 6.92 16.86 2.73
N LEU A 38 7.55 16.97 3.90
CA LEU A 38 6.87 17.14 5.19
C LEU A 38 6.14 18.49 5.24
N ALA A 39 4.83 18.46 5.50
CA ALA A 39 4.02 19.66 5.69
C ALA A 39 2.84 19.36 6.63
N SER A 40 2.36 20.39 7.35
CA SER A 40 1.21 20.27 8.26
C SER A 40 -0.02 19.75 7.51
N GLY A 41 -0.74 18.81 8.12
CA GLY A 41 -1.93 18.16 7.53
C GLY A 41 -1.65 17.22 6.35
N ARG A 42 -0.42 17.16 5.82
CA ARG A 42 -0.07 16.29 4.70
C ARG A 42 -0.03 14.84 5.15
N ARG A 43 -0.52 13.95 4.30
CA ARG A 43 -0.46 12.50 4.56
C ARG A 43 0.86 11.94 4.05
N PRO A 44 1.55 11.10 4.83
CA PRO A 44 2.77 10.45 4.37
C PRO A 44 2.45 9.49 3.22
N ALA A 45 3.41 9.31 2.31
CA ALA A 45 3.32 8.31 1.26
C ALA A 45 3.03 6.93 1.87
N ARG A 46 2.07 6.20 1.28
CA ARG A 46 1.62 4.91 1.79
C ARG A 46 2.04 3.79 0.86
N THR A 47 2.61 2.76 1.45
CA THR A 47 2.91 1.51 0.73
C THR A 47 1.68 0.62 0.56
N LEU A 48 0.51 0.97 1.12
CA LEU A 48 -0.70 0.12 1.06
C LEU A 48 -1.26 0.14 -0.36
N MET A 49 -1.27 -1.03 -0.99
CA MET A 49 -1.67 -1.19 -2.39
C MET A 49 -2.56 -2.42 -2.55
N PRO A 50 -3.87 -2.32 -2.28
CA PRO A 50 -4.80 -3.37 -2.67
C PRO A 50 -4.90 -3.39 -4.21
N VAL A 51 -4.85 -4.59 -4.79
CA VAL A 51 -5.01 -4.76 -6.25
C VAL A 51 -6.22 -5.64 -6.50
N MET A 52 -7.13 -5.13 -7.32
CA MET A 52 -8.25 -5.90 -7.87
C MET A 52 -7.97 -6.13 -9.34
N VAL A 53 -8.30 -7.33 -9.80
CA VAL A 53 -8.10 -7.72 -11.19
C VAL A 53 -9.45 -8.15 -11.74
N THR A 54 -9.77 -7.63 -12.92
CA THR A 54 -11.03 -7.90 -13.62
C THR A 54 -10.77 -8.60 -14.96
N GLU A 55 -11.74 -9.38 -15.39
CA GLU A 55 -11.83 -9.95 -16.74
C GLU A 55 -13.10 -9.37 -17.37
N GLY A 56 -12.93 -8.39 -18.27
CA GLY A 56 -14.03 -7.49 -18.67
C GLY A 56 -14.62 -6.78 -17.45
N ASP A 57 -15.95 -6.78 -17.35
CA ASP A 57 -16.69 -6.16 -16.25
C ASP A 57 -16.83 -7.06 -15.01
N ARG A 58 -16.23 -8.27 -15.04
CA ARG A 58 -16.31 -9.22 -13.93
C ARG A 58 -15.06 -9.16 -13.06
N LEU A 59 -15.26 -9.11 -11.74
CA LEU A 59 -14.17 -9.27 -10.77
C LEU A 59 -13.61 -10.69 -10.89
N ALA A 60 -12.34 -10.80 -11.27
CA ALA A 60 -11.66 -12.09 -11.41
C ALA A 60 -11.01 -12.52 -10.10
N TRP A 61 -10.35 -11.59 -9.38
CA TRP A 61 -9.72 -11.86 -8.08
C TRP A 61 -9.17 -10.58 -7.43
N VAL A 62 -8.89 -10.68 -6.13
CA VAL A 62 -8.29 -9.61 -5.31
C VAL A 62 -7.01 -10.13 -4.69
N THR A 63 -5.95 -9.33 -4.75
CA THR A 63 -4.69 -9.64 -4.07
C THR A 63 -4.33 -8.53 -3.08
N VAL A 64 -3.95 -8.97 -1.88
CA VAL A 64 -3.42 -8.12 -0.82
C VAL A 64 -2.08 -8.69 -0.38
N ALA A 65 -1.10 -7.82 -0.18
CA ALA A 65 0.23 -8.21 0.24
C ALA A 65 0.63 -7.42 1.48
N MET A 66 1.16 -8.12 2.49
CA MET A 66 1.95 -7.49 3.54
C MET A 66 3.40 -7.35 3.06
N ARG A 67 4.20 -6.47 3.70
CA ARG A 67 5.60 -6.10 3.35
C ARG A 67 5.78 -4.82 2.53
N GLY A 68 5.39 -3.68 3.12
CA GLY A 68 5.88 -2.34 2.74
C GLY A 68 6.16 -2.13 1.25
N LYS A 69 7.39 -1.76 0.91
CA LYS A 69 7.83 -1.48 -0.47
C LYS A 69 7.93 -2.71 -1.38
N ALA A 70 7.87 -3.94 -0.83
CA ALA A 70 7.92 -5.17 -1.62
C ALA A 70 6.59 -5.52 -2.28
N ARG A 71 5.48 -4.88 -1.86
CA ARG A 71 4.13 -5.13 -2.37
C ARG A 71 4.02 -5.12 -3.90
N PRO A 72 4.60 -4.16 -4.67
CA PRO A 72 4.56 -4.21 -6.14
C PRO A 72 5.16 -5.49 -6.73
N ARG A 73 6.26 -6.00 -6.16
CA ARG A 73 6.87 -7.25 -6.61
C ARG A 73 5.98 -8.46 -6.28
N ILE A 74 5.31 -8.43 -5.14
CA ILE A 74 4.39 -9.49 -4.72
C ILE A 74 3.15 -9.53 -5.62
N HIS A 75 2.60 -8.39 -6.01
CA HIS A 75 1.42 -8.33 -6.89
C HIS A 75 1.73 -8.68 -8.35
N THR A 76 2.90 -8.30 -8.86
CA THR A 76 3.28 -8.57 -10.26
C THR A 76 3.58 -10.03 -10.54
N ARG A 77 4.14 -10.78 -9.57
CA ARG A 77 4.50 -12.19 -9.75
C ARG A 77 3.32 -13.09 -10.15
N PRO A 78 2.18 -13.11 -9.44
CA PRO A 78 1.06 -13.96 -9.82
C PRO A 78 0.31 -13.40 -11.03
N ALA A 79 0.29 -12.08 -11.26
CA ALA A 79 -0.26 -11.48 -12.48
C ALA A 79 0.49 -11.95 -13.75
N ARG A 80 1.84 -11.87 -13.74
CA ARG A 80 2.68 -12.35 -14.86
C ARG A 80 2.52 -13.84 -15.16
N ARG A 81 2.36 -14.67 -14.12
CA ARG A 81 2.14 -16.12 -14.31
C ARG A 81 0.83 -16.43 -15.02
N ARG A 82 -0.17 -15.56 -14.91
CA ARG A 82 -1.50 -15.76 -15.48
C ARG A 82 -1.59 -15.23 -16.91
N SER A 83 -0.94 -14.11 -17.21
CA SER A 83 -0.87 -13.57 -18.58
C SER A 83 -0.17 -14.53 -19.55
N HIS A 84 0.82 -15.30 -19.11
CA HIS A 84 1.44 -16.33 -19.95
C HIS A 84 0.58 -17.58 -20.16
N ARG A 85 -0.55 -17.73 -19.47
CA ARG A 85 -1.44 -18.90 -19.56
C ARG A 85 -2.75 -18.64 -20.30
N ARG A 86 -3.08 -17.39 -20.65
CA ARG A 86 -4.31 -17.01 -21.35
C ARG A 86 -4.08 -15.81 -22.28
N ASP A 87 -4.51 -15.92 -23.53
CA ASP A 87 -4.51 -14.85 -24.55
C ASP A 87 -5.59 -13.77 -24.32
N GLY A 88 -6.12 -13.64 -23.11
CA GLY A 88 -7.17 -12.67 -22.76
C GLY A 88 -6.60 -11.47 -22.01
N ALA A 89 -7.08 -10.26 -22.36
CA ALA A 89 -6.67 -9.02 -21.71
C ALA A 89 -7.06 -9.02 -20.22
N VAL A 90 -6.07 -9.15 -19.34
CA VAL A 90 -6.24 -9.04 -17.88
C VAL A 90 -5.92 -7.61 -17.47
N SER A 91 -6.90 -6.89 -16.92
CA SER A 91 -6.69 -5.55 -16.37
C SER A 91 -6.53 -5.60 -14.85
N ALA A 92 -5.41 -5.10 -14.34
CA ALA A 92 -5.16 -4.96 -12.91
C ALA A 92 -5.34 -3.48 -12.52
N ALA A 93 -6.39 -3.20 -11.76
CA ALA A 93 -6.65 -1.86 -11.24
C ALA A 93 -6.12 -1.75 -9.80
N MET A 94 -5.22 -0.79 -9.59
CA MET A 94 -4.95 -0.28 -8.26
C MET A 94 -6.11 0.63 -7.87
N VAL A 95 -6.96 0.19 -6.93
CA VAL A 95 -8.01 1.06 -6.41
C VAL A 95 -7.39 2.02 -5.39
N TRP A 96 -7.05 3.20 -5.88
CA TRP A 96 -6.70 4.36 -5.07
C TRP A 96 -7.91 5.28 -4.97
N ARG A 97 -8.58 5.32 -3.81
CA ARG A 97 -9.50 6.42 -3.48
C ARG A 97 -8.73 7.43 -2.65
N GLY A 98 -8.16 8.44 -3.30
CA GLY A 98 -7.70 9.65 -2.64
C GLY A 98 -8.78 10.72 -2.66
N ARG A 99 -8.97 11.40 -1.52
CA ARG A 99 -9.18 12.86 -1.54
C ARG A 99 -7.81 13.48 -1.47
#